data_AF-A0A2G0CK68-F1
#
_entry.id   AF-A0A2G0CK68-F1
#
_cell.length_a   1.000
_cell.length_b   1.000
_cell.length_c   1.000
_cell.angle_alpha   90.00
_cell.angle_beta   90.00
_cell.angle_gamma   90.00
#
_symmetry.space_group_name_H-M   'P 1'
#
loop_
_entity.id
_entity.type
_entity.pdbx_description
1 polymer ?
#
loop_
_entity_poly.entity_id
_entity_poly.type
_entity_poly.pdbx_seq_one_letter_code
_entity_poly.pdbx_strand_id
1 'polypeptide(L)'
;MPTQYANEQTLGSEENIAEYLKQYAWVYAFSQGYRFGSGSEGEIQYMAGQAAAAILNPPADYGGASPAQLTRIAEKQLGIFIDNMIIARGEVYLDGGHGGVIGEDTLAWAKARLCPMWPICK
;
A
#
# COMPACT_ATOMS: atom_id res chain seq x y z
N MET A 1 -7.16 10.21 -18.66
CA MET A 1 -8.47 9.62 -18.31
C MET A 1 -8.72 9.95 -16.85
N PRO A 2 -9.84 10.58 -16.46
CA PRO A 2 -10.07 10.94 -15.07
C PRO A 2 -10.55 9.70 -14.30
N THR A 3 -9.71 9.19 -13.40
CA THR A 3 -10.08 8.13 -12.46
C THR A 3 -11.12 8.70 -11.50
N GLN A 4 -12.36 8.20 -11.56
CA GLN A 4 -13.40 8.50 -10.59
C GLN A 4 -13.00 7.85 -9.26
N TYR A 5 -12.31 8.61 -8.42
CA TYR A 5 -12.02 8.22 -7.04
C TYR A 5 -13.32 8.24 -6.23
N ALA A 6 -13.51 7.19 -5.43
CA ALA A 6 -14.70 6.83 -4.67
C ALA A 6 -15.48 8.01 -4.07
N ASN A 7 -16.79 8.02 -4.30
CA ASN A 7 -17.73 8.82 -3.51
C ASN A 7 -17.69 8.34 -2.05
N GLU A 8 -17.91 9.25 -1.08
CA GLU A 8 -17.94 8.92 0.36
C GLU A 8 -18.94 7.80 0.72
N GLN A 9 -19.94 7.55 -0.14
CA GLN A 9 -20.91 6.45 -0.02
C GLN A 9 -20.33 5.06 -0.37
N THR A 10 -19.19 4.97 -1.06
CA THR A 10 -18.62 3.71 -1.55
C THR A 10 -17.63 3.09 -0.56
N LEU A 11 -17.14 3.83 0.44
CA LEU A 11 -16.20 3.36 1.47
C LEU A 11 -16.90 2.76 2.71
N GLY A 12 -18.18 2.40 2.60
CA GLY A 12 -19.00 1.98 3.74
C GLY A 12 -18.68 0.60 4.33
N SER A 13 -17.77 -0.18 3.73
CA SER A 13 -17.37 -1.50 4.21
C SER A 13 -15.85 -1.67 4.21
N GLU A 14 -15.37 -2.56 5.08
CA GLU A 14 -13.95 -2.92 5.17
C GLU A 14 -13.44 -3.48 3.84
N GLU A 15 -14.23 -4.34 3.20
CA GLU A 15 -13.92 -4.94 1.90
C GLU A 15 -13.73 -3.87 0.81
N ASN A 16 -14.58 -2.84 0.78
CA ASN A 16 -14.45 -1.78 -0.22
C ASN A 16 -13.19 -0.94 -0.01
N ILE A 17 -12.83 -0.64 1.25
CA ILE A 17 -11.61 0.11 1.56
C ILE A 17 -10.37 -0.73 1.23
N ALA A 18 -10.37 -2.02 1.58
CA ALA A 18 -9.28 -2.93 1.28
C ALA A 18 -9.07 -3.10 -0.23
N GLU A 19 -10.15 -3.32 -0.98
CA GLU A 19 -10.10 -3.42 -2.45
C GLU A 19 -9.60 -2.14 -3.09
N TYR A 20 -10.07 -0.98 -2.59
CA TYR A 20 -9.62 0.33 -3.04
C TYR A 20 -8.11 0.53 -2.82
N LEU A 21 -7.61 0.25 -1.61
CA LEU A 21 -6.18 0.40 -1.28
C LEU A 21 -5.31 -0.59 -2.06
N LYS A 22 -5.80 -1.81 -2.26
CA LYS A 22 -5.17 -2.79 -3.14
C LYS A 22 -5.06 -2.19 -4.54
N GLN A 23 -6.18 -1.79 -5.17
CA GLN A 23 -6.17 -1.24 -6.52
C GLN A 23 -5.25 -0.01 -6.64
N TYR A 24 -5.26 0.88 -5.65
CA TYR A 24 -4.33 2.00 -5.57
C TYR A 24 -2.88 1.54 -5.65
N ALA A 25 -2.46 0.56 -4.84
CA ALA A 25 -1.08 0.05 -4.84
C ALA A 25 -0.66 -0.48 -6.21
N TRP A 26 -1.53 -1.24 -6.87
CA TRP A 26 -1.28 -1.79 -8.20
C TRP A 26 -1.11 -0.70 -9.25
N VAL A 27 -2.05 0.25 -9.29
CA VAL A 27 -2.01 1.37 -10.23
C VAL A 27 -0.78 2.23 -9.97
N TYR A 28 -0.44 2.46 -8.70
CA TYR A 28 0.74 3.24 -8.32
C TYR A 28 2.03 2.56 -8.78
N ALA A 29 2.24 1.29 -8.43
CA ALA A 29 3.42 0.54 -8.87
C ALA A 29 3.53 0.50 -10.41
N PHE A 30 2.41 0.25 -11.09
CA PHE A 30 2.37 0.23 -12.56
C PHE A 30 2.70 1.59 -13.17
N SER A 31 2.23 2.69 -12.57
CA SER A 31 2.57 4.05 -13.02
C SER A 31 4.06 4.37 -12.90
N GLN A 32 4.77 3.69 -11.98
CA GLN A 32 6.22 3.77 -11.81
C GLN A 32 6.98 2.79 -12.73
N GLY A 33 6.29 2.00 -13.56
CA GLY A 33 6.89 0.99 -14.43
C GLY A 33 7.18 -0.34 -13.75
N TYR A 34 6.60 -0.58 -12.56
CA TYR A 34 6.81 -1.79 -11.78
C TYR A 34 5.53 -2.63 -11.63
N ARG A 35 5.71 -3.91 -11.34
CA ARG A 35 4.65 -4.84 -10.92
C ARG A 35 5.09 -5.59 -9.68
N PHE A 36 4.14 -6.04 -8.88
CA PHE A 36 4.43 -6.89 -7.73
C PHE A 36 4.80 -8.31 -8.19
N GLY A 37 5.73 -8.94 -7.47
CA GLY A 37 5.89 -10.39 -7.48
C GLY A 37 4.78 -11.07 -6.68
N SER A 38 4.54 -12.36 -6.90
CA SER A 38 3.42 -13.10 -6.28
C SER A 38 3.42 -13.03 -4.75
N GLY A 39 4.59 -13.14 -4.11
CA GLY A 39 4.66 -13.04 -2.64
C GLY A 39 4.40 -11.63 -2.13
N SER A 40 4.94 -10.62 -2.81
CA SER A 40 4.67 -9.22 -2.45
C SER A 40 3.23 -8.79 -2.70
N GLU A 41 2.58 -9.34 -3.73
CA GLU A 41 1.18 -9.07 -4.04
C GLU A 41 0.24 -9.51 -2.91
N GLY A 42 0.43 -10.75 -2.42
CA GLY A 42 -0.35 -11.28 -1.30
C GLY A 42 -0.16 -10.46 -0.02
N GLU A 43 1.07 -10.01 0.24
CA GLU A 43 1.36 -9.17 1.40
C GLU A 43 0.74 -7.77 1.27
N ILE A 44 0.78 -7.14 0.08
CA ILE A 44 0.11 -5.85 -0.15
C ILE A 44 -1.41 -5.98 0.03
N GLN A 45 -2.01 -7.08 -0.42
CA GLN A 45 -3.41 -7.37 -0.18
C GLN A 45 -3.70 -7.52 1.32
N TYR A 46 -2.85 -8.24 2.06
CA TYR A 46 -2.98 -8.39 3.50
C TYR A 46 -2.89 -7.03 4.23
N MET A 47 -1.91 -6.21 3.86
CA MET A 47 -1.70 -4.87 4.41
C MET A 47 -2.88 -3.93 4.12
N ALA A 48 -3.47 -4.02 2.92
CA ALA A 48 -4.67 -3.27 2.57
C ALA A 48 -5.88 -3.67 3.44
N GLY A 49 -6.02 -4.96 3.75
CA GLY A 49 -7.03 -5.46 4.70
C GLY A 49 -6.81 -4.93 6.12
N GLN A 50 -5.58 -4.96 6.63
CA GLN A 50 -5.27 -4.38 7.94
C GLN A 50 -5.55 -2.86 7.99
N ALA A 51 -5.20 -2.15 6.93
CA ALA A 51 -5.48 -0.72 6.78
C ALA A 51 -6.98 -0.44 6.82
N ALA A 52 -7.79 -1.23 6.11
CA ALA A 52 -9.23 -1.06 6.09
C ALA A 52 -9.87 -1.24 7.47
N ALA A 53 -9.47 -2.30 8.20
CA ALA A 53 -9.93 -2.53 9.57
C ALA A 53 -9.57 -1.36 10.50
N ALA A 54 -8.36 -0.83 10.35
CA ALA A 54 -7.86 0.31 11.11
C ALA A 54 -8.54 1.65 10.75
N ILE A 55 -8.94 1.83 9.50
CA ILE A 55 -9.66 3.04 9.05
C ILE A 55 -11.07 3.08 9.62
N LEU A 56 -11.75 1.93 9.69
CA LEU A 56 -13.10 1.84 10.23
C LEU A 56 -13.12 1.84 11.76
N ASN A 57 -12.07 1.32 12.39
CA ASN A 57 -11.91 1.27 13.84
C ASN A 57 -10.60 1.95 14.24
N PRO A 58 -10.49 3.28 14.07
CA PRO A 58 -9.24 3.98 14.32
C PRO A 58 -8.90 3.97 15.82
N PRO A 59 -7.62 3.83 16.17
CA PRO A 59 -7.20 3.97 17.56
C PRO A 59 -7.39 5.42 18.04
N ALA A 60 -7.50 5.59 19.36
CA ALA A 60 -7.95 6.83 19.99
C ALA A 60 -7.07 8.07 19.71
N ASP A 61 -5.82 7.83 19.30
CA ASP A 61 -4.82 8.82 18.88
C ASP A 61 -5.11 9.48 17.52
N TYR A 62 -5.97 8.88 16.68
CA TYR A 62 -6.33 9.44 15.36
C TYR A 62 -7.44 10.50 15.40
N GLY A 63 -7.83 10.96 16.59
CA GLY A 63 -8.37 12.31 16.79
C GLY A 63 -9.59 12.70 15.93
N GLY A 64 -10.58 11.82 15.78
CA GLY A 64 -11.83 12.13 15.10
C GLY A 64 -11.71 12.33 13.58
N ALA A 65 -10.61 11.89 12.96
CA ALA A 65 -10.48 11.86 11.50
C ALA A 65 -11.57 10.98 10.87
N SER A 66 -12.17 11.44 9.78
CA SER A 66 -13.17 10.66 9.05
C SER A 66 -12.51 9.47 8.33
N PRO A 67 -13.26 8.39 8.05
CA PRO A 67 -12.74 7.27 7.27
C PRO A 67 -12.10 7.72 5.95
N ALA A 68 -12.70 8.69 5.25
CA ALA A 68 -12.13 9.22 4.02
C ALA A 68 -10.77 9.92 4.21
N GLN A 69 -10.57 10.63 5.32
CA GLN A 69 -9.27 11.23 5.65
C GLN A 69 -8.23 10.16 5.94
N LEU A 70 -8.61 9.13 6.70
CA LEU A 70 -7.72 8.02 7.04
C LEU A 70 -7.36 7.18 5.81
N THR A 71 -8.29 6.97 4.87
CA THR A 71 -8.01 6.32 3.58
C THR A 71 -6.95 7.08 2.78
N ARG A 72 -7.05 8.41 2.68
CA ARG A 72 -6.05 9.24 1.99
C ARG A 72 -4.67 9.19 2.65
N ILE A 73 -4.64 9.09 3.98
CA ILE A 73 -3.38 8.90 4.73
C ILE A 73 -2.78 7.53 4.38
N ALA A 74 -3.60 6.48 4.38
CA ALA A 74 -3.19 5.13 4.03
C ALA A 74 -2.67 5.02 2.58
N GLU A 75 -3.34 5.67 1.61
CA GLU A 75 -2.85 5.77 0.23
C GLU A 75 -1.44 6.35 0.18
N LYS A 76 -1.22 7.50 0.84
CA LYS A 76 0.09 8.16 0.85
C LYS A 76 1.16 7.27 1.49
N GLN A 77 0.85 6.60 2.58
CA GLN A 77 1.79 5.71 3.26
C GLN A 77 2.10 4.48 2.41
N LEU A 78 1.10 3.93 1.71
CA LEU A 78 1.28 2.81 0.81
C LEU A 78 2.12 3.19 -0.42
N GLY A 79 1.94 4.40 -0.96
CA GLY A 79 2.80 4.97 -1.99
C GLY A 79 4.27 5.07 -1.54
N ILE A 80 4.52 5.64 -0.35
CA ILE A 80 5.87 5.72 0.24
C ILE A 80 6.47 4.32 0.42
N PHE A 81 5.68 3.34 0.83
CA PHE A 81 6.14 1.97 0.98
C PHE A 81 6.56 1.35 -0.36
N ILE A 82 5.75 1.53 -1.40
CA ILE A 82 6.07 1.05 -2.76
C ILE A 82 7.32 1.76 -3.30
N ASP A 83 7.47 3.07 -3.07
CA ASP A 83 8.68 3.80 -3.45
C ASP A 83 9.94 3.19 -2.80
N ASN A 84 9.83 2.77 -1.53
CA ASN A 84 10.93 2.11 -0.83
C ASN A 84 11.20 0.71 -1.37
N MET A 85 10.19 -0.03 -1.81
CA MET A 85 10.40 -1.30 -2.54
C MET A 85 11.13 -1.07 -3.87
N ILE A 86 10.77 0.00 -4.59
CA ILE A 86 11.42 0.38 -5.85
C ILE A 86 12.88 0.77 -5.62
N ILE A 87 13.17 1.56 -4.58
CA ILE A 87 14.54 1.90 -4.18
C ILE A 87 15.32 0.63 -3.82
N ALA A 88 14.73 -0.24 -2.99
CA ALA A 88 15.33 -1.51 -2.59
C ALA A 88 15.69 -2.38 -3.79
N ARG A 89 14.89 -2.33 -4.86
CA ARG A 89 15.16 -3.09 -6.09
C ARG A 89 16.54 -2.77 -6.67
N GLY A 90 16.98 -1.51 -6.60
CA GLY A 90 18.31 -1.10 -7.07
C GLY A 90 19.45 -1.70 -6.26
N GLU A 91 19.19 -2.03 -4.99
CA GLU A 91 20.16 -2.62 -4.05
C GLU A 91 20.13 -4.15 -4.08
N VAL A 92 18.95 -4.74 -4.26
CA VAL A 92 18.71 -6.19 -4.15
C VAL A 92 18.92 -6.90 -5.49
N TYR A 93 18.47 -6.32 -6.61
CA TYR A 93 18.53 -6.96 -7.95
C TYR A 93 19.55 -6.26 -8.85
N LEU A 94 20.83 -6.50 -8.57
CA LEU A 94 21.99 -5.86 -9.22
C LEU A 94 22.22 -6.28 -10.67
N ASP A 95 21.68 -7.43 -11.08
CA ASP A 95 21.91 -8.10 -12.35
C ASP A 95 20.88 -7.73 -13.44
N GLY A 96 19.90 -6.87 -13.13
CA GLY A 96 18.93 -6.36 -14.10
C GLY A 96 17.92 -7.41 -14.64
N GLY A 97 18.14 -8.70 -14.34
CA GLY A 97 17.36 -9.83 -14.85
C GLY A 97 15.94 -9.94 -14.30
N HIS A 98 15.64 -9.29 -13.18
CA HIS A 98 14.32 -9.35 -12.54
C HIS A 98 13.25 -8.48 -13.21
N GLY A 99 13.58 -7.73 -14.27
CA GLY A 99 12.63 -6.84 -14.96
C GLY A 99 12.02 -5.77 -14.04
N GLY A 100 10.92 -5.14 -14.45
CA GLY A 100 10.18 -4.19 -13.61
C GLY A 100 9.41 -4.86 -12.46
N VAL A 101 9.99 -5.81 -11.73
CA VAL A 101 9.35 -6.50 -10.60
C VAL A 101 9.90 -5.98 -9.27
N ILE A 102 8.99 -5.69 -8.34
CA ILE A 102 9.28 -5.51 -6.91
C ILE A 102 8.70 -6.72 -6.17
N GLY A 103 9.55 -7.55 -5.58
CA GLY A 103 9.20 -8.86 -4.99
C GLY A 103 9.40 -8.93 -3.48
N GLU A 104 9.40 -10.14 -2.93
CA GLU A 104 9.51 -10.41 -1.48
C GLU A 104 10.75 -9.77 -0.84
N ASP A 105 11.91 -9.78 -1.51
CA ASP A 105 13.13 -9.22 -0.95
C ASP A 105 13.06 -7.70 -0.81
N THR A 106 12.53 -7.03 -1.85
CA THR A 106 12.32 -5.58 -1.82
C THR A 106 11.26 -5.17 -0.80
N LEU A 107 10.25 -6.03 -0.60
CA LEU A 107 9.24 -5.87 0.43
C LEU A 107 9.85 -6.01 1.83
N ALA A 108 10.64 -7.05 2.07
CA ALA A 108 11.31 -7.27 3.35
C ALA A 108 12.23 -6.10 3.70
N TRP A 109 12.96 -5.58 2.71
CA TRP A 109 13.79 -4.40 2.85
C TRP A 109 12.97 -3.15 3.21
N ALA A 110 11.85 -2.92 2.52
CA ALA A 110 10.97 -1.78 2.77
C ALA A 110 10.35 -1.85 4.18
N LYS A 111 9.88 -3.05 4.60
CA LYS A 111 9.37 -3.28 5.96
C LYS A 111 10.43 -2.96 7.01
N ALA A 112 11.65 -3.46 6.85
CA ALA A 112 12.73 -3.23 7.81
C ALA A 112 13.04 -1.73 8.04
N ARG A 113 12.81 -0.87 7.04
CA ARG A 113 13.04 0.59 7.14
C ARG A 113 11.82 1.39 7.60
N LEU A 114 10.62 0.93 7.26
CA LEU A 114 9.40 1.73 7.41
C LEU A 114 8.52 1.28 8.57
N CYS A 115 8.90 0.27 9.36
CA CYS A 115 8.11 -0.20 10.50
C CYS A 115 8.19 0.68 11.76
N PRO A 116 7.70 1.93 11.70
CA PRO A 116 6.44 2.15 12.40
C PRO A 116 5.39 2.95 11.60
N MET A 117 5.47 2.98 10.27
CA MET A 117 4.38 3.50 9.44
C MET A 117 3.17 2.59 9.62
N TRP A 118 2.24 3.01 10.47
CA TRP A 118 0.87 2.51 10.46
C TRP A 118 0.27 2.72 9.07
N PRO A 119 -0.53 1.81 8.49
CA PRO A 119 -0.95 0.48 8.96
C PRO A 119 -0.08 -0.67 8.40
N ILE A 120 1.15 -0.38 7.99
CA ILE A 120 2.00 -1.28 7.18
C ILE A 120 2.85 -2.21 8.06
N CYS A 121 3.01 -1.87 9.34
CA CYS A 121 3.81 -2.64 10.28
C CYS A 121 3.18 -2.72 11.67
N LYS A 122 2.93 -3.94 12.13
CA LYS A 122 2.80 -4.31 13.53
C LYS A 122 3.82 -5.40 13.84
#